data_AF-A0A8S9HH81-F1
#
_entry.id   AF-A0A8S9HH81-F1
#
_cell.length_a   1.000
_cell.length_b   1.000
_cell.length_c   1.000
_cell.angle_alpha   90.00
_cell.angle_beta   90.00
_cell.angle_gamma   90.00
#
_symmetry.space_group_name_H-M   'P 1'
#
loop_
_entity.id
_entity.type
_entity.pdbx_description
1 polymer ?
#
loop_
_entity_poly.entity_id
_entity_poly.type
_entity_poly.pdbx_seq_one_letter_code
_entity_poly.pdbx_strand_id
1 'polypeptide(L)'
;MLDNSNAEQDSFSKVCLSLLGTWSGVQTEKWIPNESTMLQVLVSIQGLILNQKPFFNEPGYERLAGSLSGECQSNAYSEKIFLLSLKTMVYNMRRPPKYFEDFAYGHFLSSAHDVLKACNAYRNGAPVASLVRGNVKGGEESSERCSESFKKDVGAFVDTLLLKEFILLGVLGLEPEKEED
;
A
#
# COMPACT_ATOMS: atom_id res chain seq x y z
N MET A 1 4.26 3.29 -5.09
CA MET A 1 3.27 4.38 -4.96
C MET A 1 3.69 5.47 -5.93
N LEU A 2 2.79 5.93 -6.82
CA LEU A 2 3.06 6.58 -8.13
C LEU A 2 3.31 5.61 -9.28
N ASP A 3 2.36 4.70 -9.53
CA ASP A 3 2.12 4.23 -10.90
C ASP A 3 0.66 3.80 -10.95
N ASN A 4 -0.20 4.78 -11.19
CA ASN A 4 -1.57 4.53 -11.63
C ASN A 4 -1.57 4.87 -13.12
N SER A 5 -1.67 3.83 -13.93
CA SER A 5 -1.26 3.78 -15.33
C SER A 5 -2.01 4.78 -16.23
N ASN A 6 -1.44 5.97 -16.42
CA ASN A 6 -1.59 6.70 -17.68
C ASN A 6 -0.31 6.47 -18.48
N ALA A 7 -0.36 5.49 -19.37
CA ALA A 7 0.76 5.16 -20.24
C ALA A 7 1.00 6.28 -21.27
N GLU A 8 2.29 6.56 -21.46
CA GLU A 8 2.92 7.38 -22.49
C GLU A 8 3.02 8.90 -22.24
N GLN A 9 4.28 9.35 -22.29
CA GLN A 9 4.79 10.73 -22.24
C GLN A 9 4.95 11.37 -20.83
N ASP A 10 6.18 11.30 -20.31
CA ASP A 10 6.77 12.22 -19.32
C ASP A 10 5.86 12.60 -18.14
N SER A 11 5.48 11.61 -17.34
CA SER A 11 4.53 11.78 -16.24
C SER A 11 5.23 12.31 -14.98
N PHE A 12 5.19 13.63 -14.79
CA PHE A 12 5.18 14.18 -13.44
C PHE A 12 4.07 13.47 -12.64
N SER A 13 4.40 13.02 -11.43
CA SER A 13 3.48 12.39 -10.48
C SER A 13 2.26 13.29 -10.20
N LYS A 14 1.20 13.15 -10.98
CA LYS A 14 -0.03 13.93 -10.86
C LYS A 14 -1.01 13.20 -9.95
N VAL A 15 -1.50 13.88 -8.93
CA VAL A 15 -2.60 13.41 -8.10
C VAL A 15 -3.90 13.82 -8.79
N CYS A 16 -4.75 12.85 -9.12
CA CYS A 16 -6.06 13.05 -9.75
C CYS A 16 -7.14 13.24 -8.69
N LEU A 17 -7.59 14.48 -8.48
CA LEU A 17 -8.68 14.83 -7.57
C LEU A 17 -9.49 15.98 -8.18
N SER A 18 -10.83 15.87 -8.14
CA SER A 18 -11.73 16.95 -8.57
C SER A 18 -11.50 18.22 -7.76
N LEU A 19 -11.23 18.06 -6.46
CA LEU A 19 -10.86 19.12 -5.53
C LEU A 19 -9.58 19.87 -5.95
N LEU A 20 -8.67 19.23 -6.69
CA LEU A 20 -7.45 19.86 -7.21
C LEU A 20 -7.58 20.29 -8.68
N GLY A 21 -8.76 20.12 -9.28
CA GLY A 21 -9.01 20.41 -10.70
C GLY A 21 -8.32 19.45 -11.66
N THR A 22 -7.79 18.33 -11.18
CA THR A 22 -7.07 17.32 -11.97
C THR A 22 -7.91 16.09 -12.29
N TRP A 23 -9.19 16.12 -11.92
CA TRP A 23 -10.17 15.08 -12.24
C TRP A 23 -11.57 15.67 -12.47
N SER A 24 -12.45 14.89 -13.12
CA SER A 24 -13.85 15.27 -13.30
C SER A 24 -14.59 15.24 -11.96
N GLY A 25 -15.55 16.16 -11.80
CA GLY A 25 -16.38 16.28 -10.60
C GLY A 25 -17.39 17.41 -10.76
N VAL A 26 -18.44 17.37 -9.95
CA VAL A 26 -19.45 18.45 -9.93
C VAL A 26 -18.87 19.73 -9.31
N GLN A 27 -19.52 20.87 -9.52
CA GLN A 27 -18.99 22.16 -9.05
C GLN A 27 -18.74 22.20 -7.53
N THR A 28 -19.55 21.48 -6.75
CA THR A 28 -19.39 21.37 -5.29
C THR A 28 -18.23 20.47 -4.84
N GLU A 29 -17.63 19.70 -5.76
CA GLU A 29 -16.48 18.83 -5.47
C GLU A 29 -15.14 19.48 -5.85
N LYS A 30 -15.17 20.61 -6.55
CA LYS A 30 -13.97 21.36 -6.95
C LYS A 30 -13.49 22.27 -5.82
N TRP A 31 -12.27 22.79 -5.95
CA TRP A 31 -11.73 23.78 -5.02
C TRP A 31 -12.62 25.02 -4.95
N ILE A 32 -13.08 25.36 -3.76
CA ILE A 32 -13.81 26.59 -3.46
C ILE A 32 -12.93 27.48 -2.56
N PRO A 33 -12.48 28.66 -3.03
CA PRO A 33 -11.69 29.57 -2.21
C PRO A 33 -12.39 29.92 -0.90
N ASN A 34 -11.63 29.94 0.20
CA ASN A 34 -12.10 30.22 1.57
C ASN A 34 -13.05 29.16 2.19
N GLU A 35 -13.40 28.10 1.47
CA GLU A 35 -14.20 26.98 1.99
C GLU A 35 -13.41 25.65 1.99
N SER A 36 -12.72 25.36 0.89
CA SER A 36 -11.88 24.16 0.79
C SER A 36 -10.64 24.26 1.68
N THR A 37 -10.24 23.13 2.27
CA THR A 37 -9.11 23.08 3.21
C THR A 37 -8.06 22.05 2.79
N MET A 38 -6.83 22.23 3.26
CA MET A 38 -5.78 21.21 3.12
C MET A 38 -6.20 19.88 3.76
N LEU A 39 -6.93 19.93 4.88
CA LEU A 39 -7.48 18.74 5.52
C LEU A 39 -8.41 17.97 4.58
N GLN A 40 -9.28 18.67 3.86
CA GLN A 40 -10.17 18.06 2.87
C GLN A 40 -9.36 17.32 1.79
N VAL A 41 -8.29 17.93 1.27
CA VAL A 41 -7.40 17.28 0.30
C VAL A 41 -6.78 16.01 0.89
N LEU A 42 -6.24 16.08 2.11
CA LEU A 42 -5.62 14.93 2.77
C LEU A 42 -6.62 13.78 3.03
N VAL A 43 -7.85 14.10 3.45
CA VAL A 43 -8.92 13.12 3.67
C VAL A 43 -9.40 12.53 2.34
N SER A 44 -9.52 13.33 1.28
CA SER A 44 -9.84 12.85 -0.06
C SER A 44 -8.79 11.89 -0.60
N ILE A 45 -7.49 12.16 -0.40
CA ILE A 45 -6.42 11.22 -0.76
C ILE A 45 -6.59 9.90 -0.02
N GLN A 46 -6.82 9.94 1.30
CA GLN A 46 -7.00 8.73 2.11
C GLN A 46 -8.22 7.91 1.69
N GLY A 47 -9.36 8.56 1.42
CA GLY A 47 -10.61 7.87 1.11
C GLY A 47 -10.75 7.43 -0.34
N LEU A 48 -10.30 8.25 -1.29
CA LEU A 48 -10.54 8.02 -2.72
C LEU A 48 -9.37 7.29 -3.38
N ILE A 49 -8.13 7.58 -2.99
CA ILE A 49 -6.94 7.02 -3.64
C ILE A 49 -6.44 5.80 -2.87
N LEU A 50 -6.33 5.89 -1.54
CA LEU A 50 -5.73 4.86 -0.68
C LEU A 50 -6.77 3.86 -0.14
N ASN A 51 -7.68 3.42 -0.99
CA ASN A 51 -8.75 2.50 -0.62
C ASN A 51 -8.35 1.01 -0.78
N GLN A 52 -9.25 0.10 -0.37
CA GLN A 52 -8.99 -1.35 -0.37
C GLN A 52 -8.93 -1.98 -1.77
N LYS A 53 -9.56 -1.38 -2.78
CA LYS A 53 -9.64 -1.92 -4.14
C LYS A 53 -9.31 -0.84 -5.18
N PRO A 54 -8.05 -0.37 -5.21
CA PRO A 54 -7.65 0.77 -6.02
C PRO A 54 -7.79 0.55 -7.53
N PHE A 55 -7.87 -0.71 -7.99
CA PHE A 55 -8.14 -1.06 -9.39
C PHE A 55 -9.42 -0.42 -9.93
N PHE A 56 -10.47 -0.31 -9.10
CA PHE A 56 -11.75 0.25 -9.53
C PHE A 56 -11.78 1.78 -9.52
N ASN A 57 -10.69 2.44 -9.11
CA ASN A 57 -10.58 3.89 -9.25
C ASN A 57 -10.30 4.32 -10.70
N GLU A 58 -9.94 3.37 -11.57
CA GLU A 58 -9.68 3.63 -12.97
C GLU A 58 -10.99 3.86 -13.75
N PRO A 59 -11.05 4.91 -14.60
CA PRO A 59 -12.23 5.18 -15.42
C PRO A 59 -12.67 3.97 -16.24
N GLY A 60 -13.94 3.60 -16.10
CA GLY A 60 -14.55 2.50 -16.86
C GLY A 60 -14.44 1.14 -16.19
N TYR A 61 -13.64 1.01 -15.12
CA TYR A 61 -13.53 -0.23 -14.36
C TYR A 61 -14.56 -0.34 -13.24
N GLU A 62 -15.26 0.73 -12.88
CA GLU A 62 -16.26 0.76 -11.80
C GLU A 62 -17.38 -0.25 -12.04
N ARG A 63 -17.75 -0.45 -13.30
CA ARG A 63 -18.81 -1.39 -13.71
C ARG A 63 -18.41 -2.86 -13.56
N LEU A 64 -17.12 -3.14 -13.40
CA LEU A 64 -16.61 -4.49 -13.21
C LEU A 64 -16.60 -4.89 -11.73
N ALA A 65 -16.82 -3.95 -10.81
CA ALA A 65 -16.90 -4.23 -9.38
C ALA A 65 -18.01 -5.25 -9.09
N GLY A 66 -17.71 -6.26 -8.26
CA GLY A 66 -18.63 -7.37 -7.97
C GLY A 66 -18.72 -8.45 -9.05
N SER A 67 -18.12 -8.27 -10.23
CA SER A 67 -17.99 -9.36 -11.22
C SER A 67 -16.77 -10.23 -10.91
N LEU A 68 -16.87 -11.54 -11.16
CA LEU A 68 -15.76 -12.47 -10.91
C LEU A 68 -14.46 -12.05 -11.64
N SER A 69 -14.57 -11.59 -12.88
CA SER A 69 -13.43 -11.12 -13.68
C SER A 69 -12.84 -9.80 -13.13
N GLY A 70 -13.70 -8.87 -12.70
CA GLY A 70 -13.26 -7.62 -12.09
C GLY A 70 -12.57 -7.84 -10.75
N GLU A 71 -13.11 -8.71 -9.90
CA GLU A 71 -12.51 -9.06 -8.61
C GLU A 71 -11.16 -9.77 -8.77
N CYS A 72 -11.05 -10.70 -9.73
CA CYS A 72 -9.77 -11.35 -10.06
C CYS A 72 -8.70 -10.34 -10.49
N GLN A 73 -9.05 -9.37 -11.34
CA GLN A 73 -8.12 -8.31 -11.76
C GLN A 73 -7.76 -7.37 -10.60
N SER A 74 -8.72 -7.02 -9.75
CA SER A 74 -8.51 -6.18 -8.56
C SER A 74 -7.56 -6.84 -7.56
N ASN A 75 -7.69 -8.15 -7.35
CA ASN A 75 -6.80 -8.94 -6.50
C ASN A 75 -5.37 -8.96 -7.06
N ALA A 76 -5.19 -9.25 -8.36
CA ALA A 76 -3.88 -9.23 -9.00
C ALA A 76 -3.22 -7.84 -8.96
N TYR A 77 -4.01 -6.78 -9.14
CA TYR A 77 -3.54 -5.40 -9.01
C TYR A 77 -3.09 -5.11 -7.57
N SER A 78 -3.87 -5.53 -6.57
CA SER A 78 -3.55 -5.34 -5.15
C SER A 78 -2.26 -6.05 -4.74
N GLU A 79 -2.00 -7.26 -5.25
CA GLU A 79 -0.72 -7.97 -5.07
C GLU A 79 0.47 -7.16 -5.61
N LYS A 80 0.36 -6.66 -6.84
CA LYS A 80 1.39 -5.81 -7.45
C LYS A 80 1.65 -4.55 -6.63
N ILE A 81 0.59 -3.85 -6.22
CA ILE A 81 0.69 -2.61 -5.44
C ILE A 81 1.29 -2.87 -4.06
N PHE A 82 0.98 -4.01 -3.43
CA PHE A 82 1.58 -4.37 -2.14
C PHE A 82 3.11 -4.51 -2.25
N LEU A 83 3.62 -5.23 -3.26
CA LEU A 83 5.06 -5.36 -3.49
C LEU A 83 5.72 -4.00 -3.79
N LEU A 84 5.07 -3.15 -4.58
CA LEU A 84 5.54 -1.78 -4.82
C LEU A 84 5.54 -0.95 -3.53
N SER A 85 4.58 -1.16 -2.64
CA SER A 85 4.52 -0.48 -1.33
C SER A 85 5.70 -0.88 -0.46
N LEU A 86 6.03 -2.18 -0.38
CA LEU A 86 7.22 -2.65 0.34
C LEU A 86 8.52 -2.04 -0.21
N LYS A 87 8.67 -1.96 -1.54
CA LYS A 87 9.80 -1.29 -2.19
C LYS A 87 9.87 0.20 -1.83
N THR A 88 8.73 0.89 -1.85
CA THR A 88 8.62 2.30 -1.45
C THR A 88 8.96 2.48 0.03
N MET A 89 8.54 1.58 0.92
CA MET A 89 8.90 1.64 2.34
C MET A 89 10.42 1.56 2.52
N VAL A 90 11.08 0.57 1.91
CA VAL A 90 12.55 0.44 1.97
C VAL A 90 13.25 1.69 1.42
N TYR A 91 12.74 2.25 0.33
CA TYR A 91 13.27 3.51 -0.20
C TYR A 91 13.17 4.65 0.83
N ASN A 92 12.02 4.81 1.50
CA ASN A 92 11.81 5.85 2.51
C ASN A 92 12.61 5.59 3.79
N MET A 93 12.86 4.33 4.16
CA MET A 93 13.75 3.99 5.28
C MET A 93 15.20 4.42 5.00
N ARG A 94 15.67 4.22 3.76
CA ARG A 94 17.04 4.59 3.35
C ARG A 94 17.22 6.07 3.03
N ARG A 95 16.15 6.72 2.55
CA ARG A 95 16.13 8.13 2.14
C ARG A 95 14.85 8.78 2.65
N PRO A 96 14.77 9.06 3.96
CA PRO A 96 13.58 9.69 4.53
C PRO A 96 13.34 11.06 3.88
N PRO A 97 12.08 11.45 3.65
CA PRO A 97 11.77 12.78 3.15
C PRO A 97 12.31 13.85 4.09
N LYS A 98 12.86 14.92 3.50
CA LYS A 98 13.40 16.06 4.26
C LYS A 98 12.33 16.63 5.19
N TYR A 99 12.70 16.89 6.44
CA TYR A 99 11.83 17.39 7.52
C TYR A 99 10.82 16.37 8.08
N PHE A 100 10.87 15.12 7.61
CA PHE A 100 10.05 14.01 8.12
C PHE A 100 10.91 12.82 8.58
N GLU A 101 12.22 13.02 8.79
CA GLU A 101 13.18 11.98 9.13
C GLU A 101 12.76 11.24 10.41
N ASP A 102 12.55 11.98 11.51
CA ASP A 102 12.16 11.39 12.80
C ASP A 102 10.79 10.71 12.74
N PHE A 103 9.86 11.30 11.98
CA PHE A 103 8.53 10.74 11.78
C PHE A 103 8.59 9.42 11.00
N ALA A 104 9.32 9.39 9.89
CA ALA A 104 9.51 8.20 9.08
C ALA A 104 10.20 7.10 9.89
N TYR A 105 11.26 7.43 10.62
CA TYR A 105 11.96 6.50 11.49
C TYR A 105 11.04 5.91 12.56
N GLY A 106 10.34 6.74 13.34
CA GLY A 106 9.40 6.29 14.37
C GLY A 106 8.24 5.47 13.81
N HIS A 107 7.73 5.84 12.63
CA HIS A 107 6.69 5.08 11.94
C HIS A 107 7.15 3.68 11.56
N PHE A 108 8.31 3.53 10.92
CA PHE A 108 8.80 2.22 10.49
C PHE A 108 9.25 1.36 11.68
N LEU A 109 9.82 1.97 12.73
CA LEU A 109 10.18 1.26 13.96
C LEU A 109 8.95 0.66 14.65
N SER A 110 7.88 1.45 14.79
CA SER A 110 6.64 1.01 15.43
C SER A 110 5.80 0.03 14.60
N SER A 111 5.87 0.13 13.27
CA SER A 111 5.08 -0.71 12.35
C SER A 111 5.81 -1.96 11.85
N ALA A 112 7.11 -2.11 12.09
CA ALA A 112 7.92 -3.22 11.55
C ALA A 112 7.31 -4.61 11.82
N HIS A 113 6.90 -4.86 13.05
CA HIS A 113 6.29 -6.15 13.44
C HIS A 113 4.95 -6.40 12.74
N ASP A 114 4.10 -5.37 12.59
CA ASP A 114 2.83 -5.48 11.87
C ASP A 114 3.05 -5.74 10.38
N VAL A 115 4.04 -5.09 9.79
CA VAL A 115 4.43 -5.27 8.38
C VAL A 115 4.95 -6.69 8.16
N LEU A 116 5.84 -7.19 9.02
CA LEU A 116 6.34 -8.55 8.95
C LEU A 116 5.22 -9.59 9.15
N LYS A 117 4.29 -9.34 10.08
CA LYS A 117 3.12 -10.19 10.29
C LYS A 117 2.24 -10.24 9.03
N ALA A 118 2.04 -9.11 8.36
CA ALA A 118 1.32 -9.08 7.09
C ALA A 118 2.05 -9.83 5.99
N CYS A 119 3.35 -9.61 5.82
CA CYS A 119 4.16 -10.33 4.83
C CYS A 119 4.14 -11.85 5.08
N ASN A 120 4.22 -12.30 6.33
CA ASN A 120 4.14 -13.71 6.69
C ASN A 120 2.78 -14.32 6.38
N ALA A 121 1.67 -13.61 6.66
CA ALA A 121 0.35 -14.08 6.29
C ALA A 121 0.20 -14.22 4.77
N TYR A 122 0.69 -13.25 4.01
CA TYR A 122 0.64 -13.27 2.55
C TYR A 122 1.54 -14.36 1.96
N ARG A 123 2.74 -14.59 2.52
CA ARG A 123 3.61 -15.73 2.19
C ARG A 123 2.88 -17.07 2.39
N ASN A 124 2.02 -17.15 3.41
CA ASN A 124 1.23 -18.33 3.74
C ASN A 124 -0.10 -18.44 2.96
N GLY A 125 -0.35 -17.56 1.99
CA GLY A 125 -1.49 -17.67 1.08
C GLY A 125 -2.71 -16.82 1.46
N ALA A 126 -2.62 -15.99 2.49
CA ALA A 126 -3.72 -15.07 2.82
C ALA A 126 -3.90 -14.02 1.71
N PRO A 127 -5.14 -13.66 1.35
CA PRO A 127 -5.38 -12.62 0.36
C PRO A 127 -4.92 -11.25 0.88
N VAL A 128 -4.48 -10.38 -0.03
CA VAL A 128 -4.05 -9.02 0.30
C VAL A 128 -5.23 -8.25 0.92
N ALA A 129 -4.93 -7.42 1.93
CA ALA A 129 -5.93 -6.64 2.69
C ALA A 129 -6.88 -7.45 3.61
N SER A 130 -6.59 -8.74 3.84
CA SER A 130 -7.28 -9.56 4.84
C SER A 130 -6.94 -9.22 6.30
N LEU A 131 -5.84 -8.49 6.51
CA LEU A 131 -5.35 -8.09 7.84
C LEU A 131 -5.63 -6.62 8.13
N VAL A 132 -6.13 -6.34 9.34
CA VAL A 132 -6.24 -4.99 9.89
C VAL A 132 -5.51 -4.96 11.23
N ARG A 133 -4.42 -4.18 11.32
CA ARG A 133 -3.59 -4.03 12.54
C ARG A 133 -3.20 -5.38 13.18
N GLY A 134 -2.74 -6.31 12.34
CA GLY A 134 -2.29 -7.62 12.79
C GLY A 134 -3.39 -8.61 13.15
N ASN A 135 -4.67 -8.26 13.06
CA ASN A 135 -5.78 -9.20 13.22
C ASN A 135 -6.37 -9.55 11.85
N VAL A 136 -6.61 -10.85 11.62
CA VAL A 136 -7.35 -11.32 10.44
C VAL A 136 -8.78 -10.81 10.59
N LYS A 137 -9.35 -10.16 9.57
CA LYS A 137 -10.78 -9.85 9.57
C LYS A 137 -11.53 -11.17 9.75
N GLY A 138 -12.17 -11.34 10.91
CA GLY A 138 -13.07 -12.45 11.17
C GLY A 138 -14.35 -12.22 10.37
N GLY A 139 -14.41 -12.79 9.17
CA GLY A 139 -15.57 -12.66 8.29
C GLY A 139 -15.35 -13.44 7.00
N GLU A 140 -16.04 -14.57 6.91
CA GLU A 140 -16.16 -15.52 5.80
C GLU A 140 -14.85 -16.15 5.31
N GLU A 141 -14.80 -17.49 5.31
CA GLU A 141 -13.76 -18.26 4.62
C GLU A 141 -13.83 -17.96 3.12
N SER A 142 -13.25 -16.85 2.70
CA SER A 142 -13.04 -16.58 1.29
C SER A 142 -12.02 -17.62 0.81
N SER A 143 -12.45 -18.54 -0.06
CA SER A 143 -11.57 -19.48 -0.76
C SER A 143 -10.54 -18.78 -1.66
N GLU A 144 -10.54 -17.45 -1.73
CA GLU A 144 -9.57 -16.64 -2.45
C GLU A 144 -8.22 -16.65 -1.73
N ARG A 145 -7.24 -17.27 -2.39
CA ARG A 145 -5.84 -17.29 -1.99
C ARG A 145 -5.05 -16.37 -2.90
N CYS A 146 -4.00 -15.76 -2.39
CA CYS A 146 -3.09 -14.99 -3.22
C CYS A 146 -2.29 -15.88 -4.19
N SER A 147 -1.78 -15.29 -5.26
CA SER A 147 -1.07 -16.01 -6.33
C SER A 147 0.25 -16.62 -5.84
N GLU A 148 0.64 -17.77 -6.41
CA GLU A 148 1.90 -18.43 -6.04
C GLU A 148 3.15 -17.61 -6.41
N SER A 149 3.08 -16.81 -7.48
CA SER A 149 4.15 -15.85 -7.82
C SER A 149 4.28 -14.79 -6.74
N PHE A 150 3.16 -14.21 -6.30
CA PHE A 150 3.18 -13.17 -5.28
C PHE A 150 3.73 -13.69 -3.94
N LYS A 151 3.33 -14.89 -3.51
CA LYS A 151 3.86 -15.53 -2.30
C LYS A 151 5.39 -15.66 -2.33
N LYS A 152 5.94 -16.09 -3.48
CA LYS A 152 7.38 -16.22 -3.69
C LYS A 152 8.06 -14.85 -3.68
N ASP A 153 7.49 -13.86 -4.36
CA ASP A 153 8.04 -12.51 -4.44
C ASP A 153 8.07 -11.82 -3.08
N VAL A 154 7.00 -11.95 -2.27
CA VAL A 154 6.95 -11.44 -0.90
C VAL A 154 8.00 -12.13 -0.04
N GLY A 155 8.07 -13.46 -0.07
CA GLY A 155 9.07 -14.22 0.70
C GLY A 155 10.50 -13.80 0.35
N ALA A 156 10.82 -13.76 -0.95
CA ALA A 156 12.13 -13.33 -1.41
C ALA A 156 12.44 -11.89 -1.00
N PHE A 157 11.47 -10.97 -1.08
CA PHE A 157 11.68 -9.58 -0.68
C PHE A 157 11.92 -9.43 0.83
N VAL A 158 11.18 -10.18 1.66
CA VAL A 158 11.36 -10.19 3.11
C VAL A 158 12.75 -10.69 3.49
N ASP A 159 13.12 -11.86 2.96
CA ASP A 159 14.34 -12.57 3.32
C ASP A 159 15.60 -11.83 2.81
N THR A 160 15.53 -11.17 1.66
CA THR A 160 16.70 -10.51 1.04
C THR A 160 16.88 -9.05 1.45
N LEU A 161 15.80 -8.34 1.75
CA LEU A 161 15.83 -6.88 1.89
C LEU A 161 15.14 -6.38 3.15
N LEU A 162 13.86 -6.69 3.34
CA LEU A 162 13.04 -6.04 4.37
C LEU A 162 13.57 -6.31 5.78
N LEU A 163 13.90 -7.57 6.09
CA LEU A 163 14.40 -7.95 7.42
C LEU A 163 15.71 -7.24 7.75
N LYS A 164 16.63 -7.19 6.78
CA LYS A 164 17.91 -6.48 6.91
C LYS A 164 17.71 -5.00 7.20
N GLU A 165 16.80 -4.33 6.50
CA GLU A 165 16.54 -2.91 6.73
C GLU A 165 15.91 -2.65 8.10
N PHE A 166 15.01 -3.51 8.58
CA PHE A 166 14.45 -3.38 9.92
C PHE A 166 15.48 -3.63 11.03
N ILE A 167 16.39 -4.59 10.86
CA ILE A 167 17.53 -4.79 11.77
C ILE A 167 18.42 -3.54 11.79
N LEU A 168 18.76 -2.98 10.62
CA LEU A 168 19.56 -1.75 10.53
C LEU A 168 18.87 -0.53 11.14
N LEU A 169 17.53 -0.48 11.12
CA LEU A 169 16.76 0.54 11.82
C LEU A 169 16.73 0.37 13.35
N GLY A 170 17.18 -0.78 13.88
CA GLY A 170 17.20 -1.06 15.31
C GLY A 170 15.89 -1.65 15.86
N VAL A 171 15.10 -2.33 15.02
CA VAL A 171 13.91 -3.06 15.48
C VAL A 171 14.33 -4.24 16.36
N LEU A 172 13.91 -4.22 17.63
CA LEU A 172 14.24 -5.25 18.61
C LEU A 172 13.60 -6.60 18.27
N GLY A 173 14.28 -7.70 18.61
CA GLY A 173 13.75 -9.07 18.43
C GLY A 173 13.82 -9.63 17.00
N LEU A 174 14.50 -8.93 16.09
CA LEU A 174 14.75 -9.39 14.72
C LEU A 174 16.21 -9.79 14.47
N GLU A 175 17.10 -9.56 15.44
CA GLU A 175 18.50 -9.98 15.34
C GLU A 175 18.59 -11.52 15.36
N PRO A 176 19.50 -12.13 14.58
CA PRO A 176 19.72 -13.57 14.65
C PRO A 176 20.14 -13.95 16.07
N GLU A 177 19.51 -15.00 16.63
CA GLU A 177 19.93 -15.56 17.91
C GLU A 177 21.42 -15.87 17.82
N LYS A 178 22.22 -15.28 18.72
CA LYS A 178 23.62 -15.65 18.86
C LYS A 178 23.62 -17.08 19.38
N GLU A 179 24.07 -18.03 18.57
CA GLU A 179 24.45 -19.34 19.08
C GLU A 179 25.51 -19.10 20.17
N GLU A 180 25.15 -19.39 21.41
CA GLU A 180 26.11 -19.45 22.52
C GLU A 180 26.95 -20.71 22.31
N ASP A 181 28.23 -20.52 21.97
CA ASP A 181 29.25 -21.57 21.85
C ASP A 181 29.52 -22.29 23.19
#